data_AF-A0A820YAL6-F1
#
_entry.id   AF-A0A820YAL6-F1
#
_cell.length_a   1.000
_cell.length_b   1.000
_cell.length_c   1.000
_cell.angle_alpha   90.00
_cell.angle_beta   90.00
_cell.angle_gamma   90.00
#
_symmetry.space_group_name_H-M   'P 1'
#
loop_
_entity.id
_entity.type
_entity.pdbx_description
1 polymer ?
#
loop_
_entity_poly.entity_id
_entity_poly.type
_entity_poly.pdbx_seq_one_letter_code
_entity_poly.pdbx_strand_id
1 'polypeptide(L)'
;MSEPNGNTKRDEYCGESLNGDENEDLLDHLNDSDDSEEDRRFITVGICAQWKKVKAKPMEEILHRLEQFEFMRIIVFSEPMIHEKPIDEWPFCHVLISFHSKDFPLAKTQQYARLHKPFLINDLDKQWDIMDRIKVHEILNDAGIAQPRYGLLRRTLNADGIWQILSVVNEQDDQIEIDGEVFHKPFVEKPVSAENHDVYIYFPSSAGGGSQRLFRKIGSRSSVYTSENSIRKDGSYIYEEFMPTDGTDVKVYTVGAEYAHAEARKSPGLDGKVERDEFGKEVRYPVILRADEKLIAMKICLAFKQAVCGFDLLRVEGKSFVCDVNGFSFVKNSTKYYDDCASILGHMIMRELAPTLSIPYPLAYQANDPPFVPTALGTRMELRCVIAVIRHGDRTPKQKMKMAVLHPL
;
A
#
# COMPACT_ATOMS: atom_id res chain seq x y z
N MET A 1 63.51 64.90 -2.23
CA MET A 1 63.11 64.75 -0.82
C MET A 1 63.48 63.32 -0.43
N SER A 2 64.75 63.03 -0.09
CA SER A 2 65.30 63.10 1.28
C SER A 2 64.38 62.35 2.26
N GLU A 3 64.60 61.04 2.48
CA GLU A 3 65.46 60.47 3.55
C GLU A 3 64.73 60.42 4.93
N PRO A 4 65.15 59.63 5.95
CA PRO A 4 65.26 58.16 5.97
C PRO A 4 65.04 57.53 7.39
N ASN A 5 65.37 56.24 7.51
CA ASN A 5 66.12 55.60 8.61
C ASN A 5 65.51 55.24 9.98
N GLY A 6 65.80 53.99 10.35
CA GLY A 6 65.94 53.46 11.71
C GLY A 6 65.86 51.93 11.71
N ASN A 7 66.89 51.19 11.24
CA ASN A 7 67.88 50.44 12.06
C ASN A 7 67.22 49.60 13.19
N THR A 8 67.46 48.29 13.39
CA THR A 8 68.76 47.58 13.43
C THR A 8 68.54 46.07 13.71
N LYS A 9 69.48 45.23 13.24
CA LYS A 9 69.99 43.91 13.79
C LYS A 9 69.02 42.71 13.88
N ARG A 10 69.25 41.57 13.19
CA ARG A 10 70.28 40.49 13.31
C ARG A 10 70.25 39.71 14.63
N ASP A 11 69.95 38.41 14.52
CA ASP A 11 70.61 37.20 15.09
C ASP A 11 69.54 36.10 15.32
N GLU A 12 69.45 35.00 14.56
CA GLU A 12 70.19 33.72 14.59
C GLU A 12 69.84 32.76 15.76
N TYR A 13 69.53 31.48 15.41
CA TYR A 13 69.22 30.28 16.23
C TYR A 13 67.84 30.24 16.92
N CYS A 14 67.04 29.15 16.93
CA CYS A 14 67.27 27.70 16.82
C CYS A 14 66.01 27.01 16.24
N GLY A 15 66.16 25.84 15.62
CA GLY A 15 65.09 25.17 14.86
C GLY A 15 64.00 24.47 15.68
N GLU A 16 62.87 24.21 15.02
CA GLU A 16 62.01 23.05 15.25
C GLU A 16 61.06 22.85 14.04
N SER A 17 60.93 21.60 13.63
CA SER A 17 60.22 21.14 12.43
C SER A 17 58.71 21.10 12.66
N LEU A 18 57.95 21.73 11.77
CA LEU A 18 56.49 21.70 11.76
C LEU A 18 55.97 20.41 11.10
N ASN A 19 55.14 19.67 11.83
CA ASN A 19 54.08 18.78 11.31
C ASN A 19 53.05 18.59 12.44
N GLY A 20 51.78 18.87 12.16
CA GLY A 20 50.68 18.62 13.08
C GLY A 20 49.34 19.05 12.49
N ASP A 21 48.45 18.08 12.32
CA ASP A 21 47.09 18.15 11.80
C ASP A 21 46.18 19.15 12.56
N GLU A 22 45.49 20.01 11.83
CA GLU A 22 44.32 20.77 12.32
C GLU A 22 43.13 20.47 11.38
N ASN A 23 42.35 19.42 11.68
CA ASN A 23 41.03 19.21 11.07
C ASN A 23 40.14 18.15 11.79
N GLU A 24 40.17 18.06 13.12
CA GLU A 24 39.24 17.19 13.87
C GLU A 24 38.30 17.91 14.86
N ASP A 25 38.48 19.21 15.15
CA ASP A 25 37.74 19.87 16.26
C ASP A 25 36.44 20.62 15.87
N LEU A 26 35.81 20.30 14.75
CA LEU A 26 34.56 20.96 14.30
C LEU A 26 33.32 20.06 14.27
N LEU A 27 33.39 18.83 14.80
CA LEU A 27 32.28 17.88 14.82
C LEU A 27 31.69 17.57 16.21
N ASP A 28 32.11 18.28 17.27
CA ASP A 28 31.77 17.90 18.66
C ASP A 28 30.79 18.85 19.39
N HIS A 29 30.03 19.68 18.67
CA HIS A 29 29.13 20.67 19.27
C HIS A 29 27.64 20.59 18.87
N LEU A 30 27.13 19.39 18.54
CA LEU A 30 25.68 19.16 18.40
C LEU A 30 25.21 17.88 19.11
N ASN A 31 25.70 17.60 20.32
CA ASN A 31 25.10 16.59 21.20
C ASN A 31 25.03 17.15 22.62
N ASP A 32 23.99 17.94 22.87
CA ASP A 32 23.55 18.23 24.23
C ASP A 32 22.02 18.21 24.27
N SER A 33 21.48 17.00 24.12
CA SER A 33 20.19 16.62 24.66
C SER A 33 20.40 15.30 25.41
N ASP A 34 20.13 15.35 26.71
CA ASP A 34 20.25 14.32 27.74
C ASP A 34 19.32 13.11 27.46
N ASP A 35 19.49 12.45 26.32
CA ASP A 35 18.87 11.15 26.03
C ASP A 35 19.71 10.09 26.74
N SER A 36 19.13 9.53 27.80
CA SER A 36 19.71 8.46 28.60
C SER A 36 20.19 7.29 27.70
N GLU A 37 21.25 6.56 28.09
CA GLU A 37 21.69 5.33 27.41
C GLU A 37 20.56 4.28 27.24
N GLU A 38 19.48 4.40 28.02
CA GLU A 38 18.24 3.60 27.89
C GLU A 38 17.39 4.01 26.68
N ASP A 39 17.33 5.29 26.30
CA ASP A 39 16.56 5.78 25.15
C ASP A 39 17.15 5.31 23.81
N ARG A 40 18.46 5.04 23.76
CA ARG A 40 19.15 4.47 22.59
C ARG A 40 18.75 3.02 22.28
N ARG A 41 17.96 2.36 23.14
CA ARG A 41 17.53 0.97 22.96
C ARG A 41 16.12 0.80 22.42
N PHE A 42 15.35 1.89 22.24
CA PHE A 42 13.96 1.81 21.79
C PHE A 42 13.73 2.33 20.38
N ILE A 43 13.08 1.51 19.55
CA ILE A 43 12.51 1.93 18.29
C ILE A 43 11.24 2.74 18.58
N THR A 44 11.27 4.01 18.15
CA THR A 44 10.14 4.93 18.29
C THR A 44 9.28 4.89 17.04
N VAL A 45 8.03 4.46 17.18
CA VAL A 45 7.03 4.39 16.11
C VAL A 45 6.08 5.58 16.22
N GLY A 46 6.18 6.50 15.26
CA GLY A 46 5.30 7.65 15.14
C GLY A 46 4.02 7.32 14.39
N ILE A 47 2.87 7.62 15.00
CA ILE A 47 1.55 7.53 14.37
C ILE A 47 1.10 8.93 14.00
N CYS A 48 1.11 9.24 12.69
CA CYS A 48 0.70 10.54 12.16
C CYS A 48 -0.50 10.38 11.22
N ALA A 49 -1.70 10.53 11.78
CA ALA A 49 -2.96 10.45 11.04
C ALA A 49 -4.02 11.32 11.73
N GLN A 50 -5.13 11.58 11.04
CA GLN A 50 -6.29 12.26 11.63
C GLN A 50 -6.75 11.57 12.92
N TRP A 51 -7.13 12.34 13.95
CA TRP A 51 -7.46 11.80 15.28
C TRP A 51 -8.56 10.73 15.24
N LYS A 52 -9.58 10.93 14.39
CA LYS A 52 -10.66 9.96 14.14
C LYS A 52 -10.14 8.60 13.68
N LYS A 53 -9.02 8.55 12.97
CA LYS A 53 -8.37 7.32 12.51
C LYS A 53 -7.52 6.70 13.60
N VAL A 54 -6.81 7.52 14.37
CA VAL A 54 -6.01 7.10 15.52
C VAL A 54 -6.90 6.45 16.60
N LYS A 55 -8.04 7.06 16.92
CA LYS A 55 -9.02 6.57 17.91
C LYS A 55 -10.00 5.53 17.37
N ALA A 56 -9.79 5.03 16.15
CA ALA A 56 -10.59 3.94 15.65
C ALA A 56 -10.22 2.65 16.39
N LYS A 57 -11.21 1.88 16.87
CA LYS A 57 -10.99 0.60 17.56
C LYS A 57 -9.92 -0.30 16.91
N PRO A 58 -9.90 -0.53 15.57
CA PRO A 58 -8.85 -1.33 14.95
C PRO A 58 -7.43 -0.79 15.19
N MET A 59 -7.26 0.54 15.16
CA MET A 59 -5.97 1.17 15.41
C MET A 59 -5.55 0.95 16.87
N GLU A 60 -6.42 1.25 17.84
CA GLU A 60 -6.11 1.07 19.27
C GLU A 60 -5.74 -0.39 19.60
N GLU A 61 -6.46 -1.36 19.04
CA GLU A 61 -6.17 -2.79 19.24
C GLU A 61 -4.81 -3.20 18.67
N ILE A 62 -4.41 -2.66 17.51
CA ILE A 62 -3.12 -2.96 16.87
C ILE A 62 -1.99 -2.25 17.59
N LEU A 63 -2.14 -0.98 17.95
CA LEU A 63 -1.12 -0.20 18.67
C LEU A 63 -0.85 -0.81 20.05
N HIS A 64 -1.89 -1.21 20.80
CA HIS A 64 -1.73 -1.84 22.11
C HIS A 64 -0.90 -3.14 22.05
N ARG A 65 -1.07 -3.93 20.98
CA ARG A 65 -0.29 -5.16 20.73
C ARG A 65 1.13 -4.86 20.28
N LEU A 66 1.30 -3.82 19.47
CA LEU A 66 2.61 -3.39 18.98
C LEU A 66 3.48 -2.84 20.13
N GLU A 67 2.88 -2.19 21.12
CA GLU A 67 3.54 -1.78 22.38
C GLU A 67 4.03 -2.94 23.25
N GLN A 68 3.61 -4.19 22.98
CA GLN A 68 4.10 -5.36 23.72
C GLN A 68 5.49 -5.83 23.24
N PHE A 69 6.02 -5.25 22.15
CA PHE A 69 7.38 -5.53 21.71
C PHE A 69 8.39 -4.83 22.63
N GLU A 70 9.31 -5.60 23.21
CA GLU A 70 10.24 -5.17 24.28
C GLU A 70 11.01 -3.88 23.96
N PHE A 71 11.41 -3.69 22.71
CA PHE A 71 12.22 -2.54 22.26
C PHE A 71 11.43 -1.53 21.44
N MET A 72 10.11 -1.47 21.59
CA MET A 72 9.25 -0.60 20.79
C MET A 72 8.43 0.35 21.67
N ARG A 73 8.45 1.63 21.31
CA ARG A 73 7.58 2.65 21.92
C ARG A 73 6.76 3.37 20.86
N ILE A 74 5.51 3.66 21.17
CA ILE A 74 4.61 4.34 20.26
C ILE A 74 4.42 5.78 20.70
N ILE A 75 4.52 6.72 19.76
CA ILE A 75 4.16 8.11 19.95
C ILE A 75 3.08 8.49 18.95
N VAL A 76 2.02 9.13 19.43
CA VAL A 76 0.91 9.59 18.59
C VAL A 76 1.04 11.09 18.41
N PHE A 77 1.11 11.55 17.15
CA PHE A 77 1.18 12.97 16.86
C PHE A 77 -0.21 13.56 17.07
N SER A 78 -0.31 14.58 17.91
CA SER A 78 -1.62 15.16 18.25
C SER A 78 -2.22 15.92 17.07
N GLU A 79 -3.55 16.05 17.05
CA GLU A 79 -4.24 16.76 15.98
C GLU A 79 -3.81 18.25 15.86
N PRO A 80 -3.71 19.03 16.96
CA PRO A 80 -3.19 20.39 16.89
C PRO A 80 -1.74 20.43 16.37
N MET A 81 -0.92 19.44 16.72
CA MET A 81 0.47 19.37 16.25
C MET A 81 0.53 19.17 14.72
N ILE A 82 -0.19 18.18 14.19
CA ILE A 82 -0.09 17.89 12.75
C ILE A 82 -0.63 19.05 11.89
N HIS A 83 -1.61 19.80 12.39
CA HIS A 83 -2.22 20.92 11.66
C HIS A 83 -1.49 22.24 11.88
N GLU A 84 -1.24 22.63 13.13
CA GLU A 84 -0.87 23.99 13.49
C GLU A 84 0.62 24.16 13.70
N LYS A 85 1.31 23.16 14.26
CA LYS A 85 2.72 23.27 14.63
C LYS A 85 3.66 23.03 13.45
N PRO A 86 4.75 23.80 13.30
CA PRO A 86 5.74 23.53 12.25
C PRO A 86 6.44 22.18 12.48
N ILE A 87 6.99 21.58 11.42
CA ILE A 87 7.46 20.18 11.43
C ILE A 87 8.67 19.93 12.33
N ASP A 88 9.45 20.97 12.63
CA ASP A 88 10.58 20.98 13.56
C ASP A 88 10.14 20.85 15.03
N GLU A 89 8.90 21.20 15.35
CA GLU A 89 8.28 20.96 16.67
C GLU A 89 7.67 19.54 16.78
N TRP A 90 7.65 18.74 15.71
CA TRP A 90 7.10 17.40 15.75
C TRP A 90 8.09 16.44 16.39
N PRO A 91 7.64 15.45 17.19
CA PRO A 91 8.54 14.54 17.87
C PRO A 91 9.27 13.64 16.86
N PHE A 92 10.52 13.32 17.16
CA PHE A 92 11.32 12.38 16.36
C PHE A 92 10.73 10.96 16.43
N CYS A 93 10.78 10.23 15.31
CA CYS A 93 10.48 8.81 15.28
C CYS A 93 11.43 8.09 14.31
N HIS A 94 11.73 6.82 14.63
CA HIS A 94 12.51 5.95 13.76
C HIS A 94 11.65 5.35 12.65
N VAL A 95 10.37 5.10 12.95
CA VAL A 95 9.36 4.56 12.03
C VAL A 95 8.19 5.52 11.97
N LEU A 96 7.65 5.77 10.78
CA LEU A 96 6.44 6.55 10.60
C LEU A 96 5.34 5.69 9.99
N ILE A 97 4.23 5.55 10.71
CA ILE A 97 2.95 5.05 10.21
C ILE A 97 2.07 6.26 9.97
N SER A 98 1.91 6.63 8.71
CA SER A 98 1.13 7.79 8.31
C SER A 98 0.37 7.53 7.03
N PHE A 99 -0.85 8.05 6.96
CA PHE A 99 -1.75 7.82 5.84
C PHE A 99 -2.79 8.93 5.70
N HIS A 100 -3.07 9.28 4.46
CA HIS A 100 -4.04 10.29 4.11
C HIS A 100 -5.45 9.86 4.47
N SER A 101 -6.21 10.86 4.92
CA SER A 101 -7.66 10.85 4.91
C SER A 101 -8.14 12.29 4.82
N LYS A 102 -9.44 12.51 4.56
CA LYS A 102 -10.00 13.85 4.41
C LYS A 102 -9.42 14.85 5.43
N ASP A 103 -8.98 15.99 4.91
CA ASP A 103 -8.37 17.12 5.63
C ASP A 103 -6.97 16.85 6.22
N PHE A 104 -6.34 15.69 5.97
CA PHE A 104 -5.00 15.38 6.48
C PHE A 104 -3.89 16.17 5.76
N PRO A 105 -2.94 16.80 6.48
CA PRO A 105 -1.86 17.58 5.87
C PRO A 105 -0.74 16.70 5.32
N LEU A 106 -1.02 15.94 4.25
CA LEU A 106 -0.07 15.00 3.64
C LEU A 106 1.22 15.71 3.17
N ALA A 107 1.10 16.88 2.54
CA ALA A 107 2.25 17.66 2.09
C ALA A 107 3.21 18.03 3.22
N LYS A 108 2.67 18.40 4.39
CA LYS A 108 3.44 18.73 5.60
C LYS A 108 4.10 17.49 6.19
N THR A 109 3.38 16.37 6.21
CA THR A 109 3.91 15.07 6.67
C THR A 109 5.03 14.57 5.76
N GLN A 110 4.95 14.81 4.44
CA GLN A 110 6.06 14.53 3.51
C GLN A 110 7.29 15.40 3.80
N GLN A 111 7.11 16.67 4.18
CA GLN A 111 8.24 17.52 4.60
C GLN A 111 8.90 16.99 5.86
N TYR A 112 8.13 16.59 6.87
CA TYR A 112 8.64 15.90 8.06
C TYR A 112 9.44 14.64 7.70
N ALA A 113 8.89 13.78 6.83
CA ALA A 113 9.56 12.56 6.41
C ALA A 113 10.87 12.83 5.64
N ARG A 114 10.94 13.90 4.84
CA ARG A 114 12.18 14.30 4.15
C ARG A 114 13.24 14.83 5.13
N LEU A 115 12.81 15.53 6.17
CA LEU A 115 13.69 16.08 7.22
C LEU A 115 14.29 14.97 8.08
N HIS A 116 13.46 14.09 8.63
CA HIS A 116 13.88 13.09 9.62
C HIS A 116 14.20 11.71 9.03
N LYS A 117 13.82 11.44 7.78
CA LYS A 117 14.05 10.18 7.06
C LYS A 117 13.65 8.91 7.85
N PRO A 118 12.45 8.86 8.46
CA PRO A 118 12.01 7.66 9.17
C PRO A 118 11.77 6.49 8.20
N PHE A 119 11.82 5.27 8.72
CA PHE A 119 11.34 4.10 7.99
C PHE A 119 9.82 4.21 7.78
N LEU A 120 9.36 4.30 6.53
CA LEU A 120 7.95 4.46 6.19
C LEU A 120 7.29 3.08 6.03
N ILE A 121 6.25 2.81 6.84
CA ILE A 121 5.41 1.61 6.64
C ILE A 121 4.53 1.76 5.39
N ASN A 122 4.09 2.98 5.11
CA ASN A 122 3.33 3.33 3.92
C ASN A 122 4.01 4.55 3.28
N ASP A 123 4.43 4.42 2.02
CA ASP A 123 5.04 5.50 1.25
C ASP A 123 4.06 6.67 1.14
N LEU A 124 4.52 7.89 1.44
CA LEU A 124 3.68 9.10 1.47
C LEU A 124 3.44 9.67 0.07
N ASP A 125 4.41 9.56 -0.84
CA ASP A 125 4.27 10.09 -2.20
C ASP A 125 3.24 9.27 -2.97
N LYS A 126 3.23 7.94 -2.79
CA LYS A 126 2.26 7.03 -3.38
C LYS A 126 0.82 7.23 -2.93
N GLN A 127 0.59 7.97 -1.84
CA GLN A 127 -0.78 8.28 -1.42
C GLN A 127 -1.46 9.30 -2.36
N TRP A 128 -0.69 10.16 -3.03
CA TRP A 128 -1.23 11.03 -4.08
C TRP A 128 -1.69 10.22 -5.29
N ASP A 129 -0.90 9.22 -5.70
CA ASP A 129 -1.26 8.31 -6.79
C ASP A 129 -2.56 7.55 -6.48
N ILE A 130 -2.79 7.16 -5.22
CA ILE A 130 -4.01 6.44 -4.79
C ILE A 130 -5.26 7.34 -4.83
N MET A 131 -5.11 8.65 -4.67
CA MET A 131 -6.23 9.59 -4.73
C MET A 131 -6.71 9.89 -6.16
N ASP A 132 -5.94 9.50 -7.17
CA ASP A 132 -6.27 9.63 -8.59
C ASP A 132 -6.47 8.25 -9.21
N ARG A 133 -7.71 7.92 -9.59
CA ARG A 133 -8.03 6.61 -10.20
C ARG A 133 -7.26 6.38 -11.49
N ILE A 134 -6.93 7.43 -12.25
CA ILE A 134 -6.14 7.30 -13.48
C ILE A 134 -4.75 6.72 -13.13
N LYS A 135 -4.11 7.29 -12.11
CA LYS A 135 -2.81 6.82 -11.60
C LYS A 135 -2.91 5.40 -11.04
N VAL A 136 -3.99 5.07 -10.33
CA VAL A 136 -4.24 3.70 -9.87
C VAL A 136 -4.27 2.72 -11.05
N HIS A 137 -5.02 3.02 -12.11
CA HIS A 137 -5.10 2.16 -13.30
C HIS A 137 -3.76 2.04 -14.04
N GLU A 138 -2.99 3.12 -14.15
CA GLU A 138 -1.63 3.11 -14.72
C GLU A 138 -0.70 2.17 -13.93
N ILE A 139 -0.68 2.28 -12.60
CA ILE A 139 0.15 1.43 -11.73
C ILE A 139 -0.27 -0.05 -11.82
N LEU A 140 -1.58 -0.33 -11.90
CA LEU A 140 -2.08 -1.69 -12.07
C LEU A 140 -1.65 -2.29 -13.42
N ASN A 141 -1.70 -1.51 -14.50
CA ASN A 141 -1.21 -1.91 -15.82
C ASN A 141 0.30 -2.21 -15.79
N ASP A 142 1.10 -1.30 -15.24
CA ASP A 142 2.56 -1.44 -15.16
C ASP A 142 2.98 -2.67 -14.33
N ALA A 143 2.21 -3.00 -13.28
CA ALA A 143 2.42 -4.19 -12.46
C ALA A 143 1.89 -5.49 -13.10
N GLY A 144 1.24 -5.41 -14.26
CA GLY A 144 0.58 -6.54 -14.93
C GLY A 144 -0.48 -7.17 -14.03
N ILE A 145 -1.34 -6.36 -13.43
CA ILE A 145 -2.47 -6.78 -12.59
C ILE A 145 -3.75 -6.60 -13.39
N ALA A 146 -4.56 -7.66 -13.45
CA ALA A 146 -5.83 -7.63 -14.18
C ALA A 146 -6.82 -6.66 -13.53
N GLN A 147 -7.46 -5.85 -14.35
CA GLN A 147 -8.48 -4.87 -14.00
C GLN A 147 -9.54 -4.81 -15.11
N PRO A 148 -10.76 -4.30 -14.86
CA PRO A 148 -11.76 -4.11 -15.91
C PRO A 148 -11.20 -3.26 -17.06
N ARG A 149 -11.61 -3.55 -18.30
CA ARG A 149 -11.28 -2.66 -19.42
C ARG A 149 -11.91 -1.30 -19.14
N TYR A 150 -11.16 -0.23 -19.39
CA TYR A 150 -11.58 1.12 -19.05
C TYR A 150 -11.24 2.14 -20.15
N GLY A 151 -12.01 3.23 -20.18
CA GLY A 151 -11.80 4.40 -21.01
C GLY A 151 -11.91 5.68 -20.17
N LEU A 152 -11.21 6.74 -20.55
CA LEU A 152 -11.14 7.98 -19.77
C LEU A 152 -11.78 9.13 -20.54
N LEU A 153 -12.87 9.68 -20.01
CA LEU A 153 -13.53 10.86 -20.54
C LEU A 153 -13.00 12.11 -19.83
N ARG A 154 -12.20 12.91 -20.54
CA ARG A 154 -11.62 14.15 -20.00
C ARG A 154 -12.52 15.34 -20.27
N ARG A 155 -12.72 16.17 -19.26
CA ARG A 155 -13.35 17.49 -19.35
C ARG A 155 -12.55 18.53 -18.58
N THR A 156 -12.62 19.79 -19.02
CA THR A 156 -12.05 20.94 -18.32
C THR A 156 -13.12 22.02 -18.12
N LEU A 157 -12.96 22.85 -17.09
CA LEU A 157 -13.74 24.08 -16.97
C LEU A 157 -13.13 25.15 -17.87
N ASN A 158 -13.97 25.86 -18.61
CA ASN A 158 -13.57 27.07 -19.32
C ASN A 158 -13.60 28.30 -18.39
N ALA A 159 -13.22 29.46 -18.91
CA ALA A 159 -13.20 30.72 -18.17
C ALA A 159 -14.57 31.11 -17.56
N ASP A 160 -15.68 30.65 -18.16
CA ASP A 160 -17.05 30.92 -17.71
C ASP A 160 -17.58 29.87 -16.71
N GLY A 161 -16.75 28.90 -16.31
CA GLY A 161 -17.15 27.82 -15.40
C GLY A 161 -18.02 26.74 -16.06
N ILE A 162 -18.01 26.64 -17.38
CA ILE A 162 -18.74 25.62 -18.15
C ILE A 162 -17.78 24.47 -18.49
N TRP A 163 -18.24 23.24 -18.29
CA TRP A 163 -17.49 22.04 -18.65
C TRP A 163 -17.40 21.88 -20.17
N GLN A 164 -16.17 21.78 -20.68
CA GLN A 164 -15.86 21.46 -22.06
C GLN A 164 -15.27 20.06 -22.14
N ILE A 165 -15.79 19.27 -23.07
CA ILE A 165 -15.32 17.90 -23.32
C ILE A 165 -14.03 17.98 -24.14
N LEU A 166 -13.00 17.29 -23.67
CA LEU A 166 -11.70 17.20 -24.36
C LEU A 166 -11.57 15.89 -25.16
N SER A 167 -12.22 14.81 -24.71
CA SER A 167 -12.28 13.52 -25.42
C SER A 167 -13.35 13.53 -26.53
N VAL A 168 -13.26 12.60 -27.47
CA VAL A 168 -14.35 12.30 -28.40
C VAL A 168 -15.33 11.37 -27.70
N VAL A 169 -16.59 11.77 -27.55
CA VAL A 169 -17.64 10.95 -26.94
C VAL A 169 -18.86 10.85 -27.84
N ASN A 170 -19.33 9.62 -28.06
CA ASN A 170 -20.58 9.33 -28.74
C ASN A 170 -21.45 8.47 -27.81
N GLU A 171 -22.58 9.01 -27.38
CA GLU A 171 -23.52 8.34 -26.49
C GLU A 171 -24.74 7.85 -27.29
N GLN A 172 -25.05 6.56 -27.15
CA GLN A 172 -26.22 5.91 -27.73
C GLN A 172 -27.05 5.29 -26.60
N ASP A 173 -28.25 4.76 -26.93
CA ASP A 173 -29.19 4.27 -25.92
C ASP A 173 -28.59 3.19 -25.00
N ASP A 174 -27.88 2.21 -25.57
CA ASP A 174 -27.32 1.04 -24.86
C ASP A 174 -25.79 0.92 -24.93
N GLN A 175 -25.10 1.97 -25.38
CA GLN A 175 -23.65 2.01 -25.40
C GLN A 175 -23.09 3.43 -25.36
N ILE A 176 -21.84 3.55 -24.98
CA ILE A 176 -21.04 4.76 -25.16
C ILE A 176 -19.75 4.42 -25.89
N GLU A 177 -19.21 5.37 -26.64
CA GLU A 177 -17.90 5.30 -27.25
C GLU A 177 -17.06 6.48 -26.78
N ILE A 178 -15.89 6.22 -26.21
CA ILE A 178 -14.97 7.24 -25.68
C ILE A 178 -13.61 7.05 -26.33
N ASP A 179 -13.15 8.05 -27.08
CA ASP A 179 -11.86 8.02 -27.78
C ASP A 179 -11.67 6.74 -28.64
N GLY A 180 -12.76 6.23 -29.23
CA GLY A 180 -12.81 5.01 -30.06
C GLY A 180 -13.08 3.71 -29.30
N GLU A 181 -13.07 3.73 -27.97
CA GLU A 181 -13.37 2.56 -27.13
C GLU A 181 -14.87 2.46 -26.84
N VAL A 182 -15.49 1.35 -27.23
CA VAL A 182 -16.94 1.11 -27.04
C VAL A 182 -17.19 0.38 -25.72
N PHE A 183 -18.18 0.85 -24.95
CA PHE A 183 -18.69 0.21 -23.73
C PHE A 183 -20.19 0.01 -23.84
N HIS A 184 -20.62 -1.25 -23.88
CA HIS A 184 -22.04 -1.61 -23.86
C HIS A 184 -22.58 -1.59 -22.43
N LYS A 185 -23.86 -1.23 -22.27
CA LYS A 185 -24.50 -1.36 -20.96
C LYS A 185 -24.68 -2.85 -20.61
N PRO A 186 -24.43 -3.27 -19.35
CA PRO A 186 -24.05 -2.41 -18.25
C PRO A 186 -22.58 -1.98 -18.26
N PHE A 187 -22.33 -0.73 -17.88
CA PHE A 187 -20.99 -0.18 -17.64
C PHE A 187 -20.98 0.68 -16.37
N VAL A 188 -19.79 0.88 -15.82
CA VAL A 188 -19.56 1.65 -14.58
C VAL A 188 -18.91 2.99 -14.92
N GLU A 189 -19.36 4.08 -14.31
CA GLU A 189 -18.79 5.41 -14.42
C GLU A 189 -18.27 5.86 -13.05
N LYS A 190 -16.96 6.07 -12.94
CA LYS A 190 -16.28 6.49 -11.70
C LYS A 190 -15.67 7.88 -11.84
N PRO A 191 -15.84 8.78 -10.87
CA PRO A 191 -15.08 10.03 -10.80
C PRO A 191 -13.58 9.76 -10.82
N VAL A 192 -12.80 10.58 -11.55
CA VAL A 192 -11.33 10.45 -11.56
C VAL A 192 -10.71 10.57 -10.17
N SER A 193 -11.30 11.40 -9.30
CA SER A 193 -10.93 11.45 -7.89
C SER A 193 -11.40 10.20 -7.16
N ALA A 194 -10.46 9.45 -6.57
CA ALA A 194 -10.78 8.25 -5.79
C ALA A 194 -11.51 8.57 -4.47
N GLU A 195 -11.39 9.82 -3.99
CA GLU A 195 -12.12 10.30 -2.80
C GLU A 195 -13.59 10.61 -3.08
N ASN A 196 -13.97 10.76 -4.36
CA ASN A 196 -15.36 10.85 -4.76
C ASN A 196 -15.92 9.43 -4.98
N HIS A 197 -16.90 9.08 -4.15
CA HIS A 197 -17.54 7.77 -4.12
C HIS A 197 -18.87 7.73 -4.90
N ASP A 198 -19.19 8.77 -5.67
CA ASP A 198 -20.39 8.85 -6.50
C ASP A 198 -20.18 8.05 -7.79
N VAL A 199 -20.17 6.73 -7.65
CA VAL A 199 -19.98 5.76 -8.75
C VAL A 199 -21.32 5.36 -9.32
N TYR A 200 -21.49 5.46 -10.64
CA TYR A 200 -22.76 5.13 -11.30
C TYR A 200 -22.63 3.85 -12.12
N ILE A 201 -23.69 3.06 -12.18
CA ILE A 201 -23.81 1.89 -13.03
C ILE A 201 -25.00 2.11 -13.95
N TYR A 202 -24.80 2.04 -15.26
CA TYR A 202 -25.84 2.25 -16.25
C TYR A 202 -26.37 0.90 -16.74
N PHE A 203 -27.69 0.70 -16.79
CA PHE A 203 -28.28 -0.58 -17.17
C PHE A 203 -28.81 -0.56 -18.61
N PRO A 204 -28.75 -1.70 -19.32
CA PRO A 204 -29.26 -1.77 -20.69
C PRO A 204 -30.78 -1.68 -20.72
N SER A 205 -31.32 -1.20 -21.83
CA SER A 205 -32.77 -1.10 -22.08
C SER A 205 -33.47 -2.45 -21.95
N SER A 206 -32.78 -3.55 -22.29
CA SER A 206 -33.27 -4.92 -22.11
C SER A 206 -33.51 -5.31 -20.64
N ALA A 207 -32.90 -4.61 -19.69
CA ALA A 207 -33.07 -4.78 -18.25
C ALA A 207 -33.95 -3.68 -17.62
N GLY A 208 -34.63 -2.87 -18.44
CA GLY A 208 -35.47 -1.75 -18.00
C GLY A 208 -34.76 -0.38 -17.97
N GLY A 209 -33.48 -0.33 -18.35
CA GLY A 209 -32.69 0.90 -18.36
C GLY A 209 -32.46 1.48 -16.96
N GLY A 210 -32.19 2.78 -16.93
CA GLY A 210 -31.87 3.56 -15.75
C GLY A 210 -30.41 3.42 -15.32
N SER A 211 -30.14 3.91 -14.10
CA SER A 211 -28.83 3.82 -13.48
C SER A 211 -28.92 3.61 -11.97
N GLN A 212 -27.94 2.88 -11.44
CA GLN A 212 -27.69 2.75 -10.00
C GLN A 212 -26.64 3.76 -9.58
N ARG A 213 -26.99 4.65 -8.64
CA ARG A 213 -26.09 5.68 -8.10
C ARG A 213 -25.57 5.25 -6.75
N LEU A 214 -24.32 4.82 -6.69
CA LEU A 214 -23.64 4.47 -5.44
C LEU A 214 -23.19 5.76 -4.75
N PHE A 215 -23.13 5.71 -3.43
CA PHE A 215 -22.64 6.80 -2.61
C PHE A 215 -22.04 6.23 -1.32
N ARG A 216 -21.23 7.04 -0.63
CA ARG A 216 -20.72 6.67 0.69
C ARG A 216 -21.89 6.37 1.62
N LYS A 217 -21.93 5.15 2.17
CA LYS A 217 -23.02 4.60 2.98
C LYS A 217 -23.61 5.61 3.98
N ILE A 218 -24.93 5.81 3.89
CA ILE A 218 -25.74 6.62 4.81
C ILE A 218 -26.79 5.69 5.42
N GLY A 219 -26.65 5.39 6.71
CA GLY A 219 -27.57 4.47 7.41
C GLY A 219 -27.57 3.07 6.80
N SER A 220 -28.71 2.63 6.26
CA SER A 220 -28.92 1.30 5.66
C SER A 220 -28.76 1.27 4.14
N ARG A 221 -28.42 2.40 3.50
CA ARG A 221 -28.28 2.49 2.04
C ARG A 221 -26.84 2.78 1.60
N SER A 222 -26.49 2.21 0.46
CA SER A 222 -25.20 2.37 -0.23
C SER A 222 -25.36 2.78 -1.69
N SER A 223 -26.59 2.75 -2.21
CA SER A 223 -26.93 3.25 -3.53
C SER A 223 -28.44 3.49 -3.68
N VAL A 224 -28.84 4.09 -4.80
CA VAL A 224 -30.23 4.31 -5.19
C VAL A 224 -30.40 4.18 -6.70
N TYR A 225 -31.49 3.55 -7.13
CA TYR A 225 -31.86 3.48 -8.54
C TYR A 225 -32.51 4.80 -9.00
N THR A 226 -32.25 5.18 -10.25
CA THR A 226 -32.92 6.28 -10.95
C THR A 226 -33.22 5.87 -12.39
N SER A 227 -34.24 6.49 -12.99
CA SER A 227 -34.56 6.31 -14.41
C SER A 227 -33.63 7.07 -15.36
N GLU A 228 -32.68 7.86 -14.84
CA GLU A 228 -31.70 8.57 -15.67
C GLU A 228 -30.80 7.58 -16.40
N ASN A 229 -30.73 7.73 -17.72
CA ASN A 229 -30.05 6.82 -18.63
C ASN A 229 -28.79 7.42 -19.26
N SER A 230 -28.58 8.73 -19.07
CA SER A 230 -27.50 9.48 -19.69
C SER A 230 -26.30 9.65 -18.77
N ILE A 231 -25.10 9.64 -19.35
CA ILE A 231 -23.85 9.89 -18.63
C ILE A 231 -23.79 11.31 -18.05
N ARG A 232 -23.05 11.49 -16.95
CA ARG A 232 -22.83 12.81 -16.36
C ARG A 232 -22.11 13.74 -17.35
N LYS A 233 -22.49 15.02 -17.34
CA LYS A 233 -22.00 16.05 -18.29
C LYS A 233 -20.99 17.01 -17.67
N ASP A 234 -20.85 16.99 -16.35
CA ASP A 234 -19.81 17.67 -15.58
C ASP A 234 -18.60 16.75 -15.33
N GLY A 235 -17.46 17.28 -14.90
CA GLY A 235 -16.34 16.47 -14.41
C GLY A 235 -15.68 15.53 -15.43
N SER A 236 -14.59 14.91 -15.00
CA SER A 236 -13.93 13.82 -15.75
C SER A 236 -14.23 12.48 -15.07
N TYR A 237 -14.40 11.43 -15.88
CA TYR A 237 -14.76 10.10 -15.41
C TYR A 237 -14.00 8.99 -16.11
N ILE A 238 -13.83 7.89 -15.40
CA ILE A 238 -13.41 6.60 -15.94
C ILE A 238 -14.66 5.77 -16.19
N TYR A 239 -14.77 5.20 -17.38
CA TYR A 239 -15.81 4.25 -17.75
C TYR A 239 -15.20 2.87 -17.83
N GLU A 240 -15.82 1.90 -17.16
CA GLU A 240 -15.32 0.53 -17.06
C GLU A 240 -16.39 -0.46 -17.49
N GLU A 241 -15.96 -1.58 -18.06
CA GLU A 241 -16.84 -2.74 -18.24
C GLU A 241 -17.42 -3.19 -16.89
N PHE A 242 -18.73 -3.43 -16.87
CA PHE A 242 -19.36 -4.03 -15.71
C PHE A 242 -19.00 -5.50 -15.60
N MET A 243 -18.48 -5.90 -14.45
CA MET A 243 -18.04 -7.27 -14.18
C MET A 243 -19.17 -8.05 -13.47
N PRO A 244 -19.78 -9.07 -14.10
CA PRO A 244 -20.89 -9.83 -13.51
C PRO A 244 -20.39 -10.81 -12.45
N THR A 245 -20.27 -10.36 -11.20
CA THR A 245 -19.93 -11.21 -10.05
C THR A 245 -21.16 -11.94 -9.50
N ASP A 246 -20.95 -12.88 -8.58
CA ASP A 246 -22.02 -13.56 -7.82
C ASP A 246 -22.73 -12.64 -6.79
N GLY A 247 -22.68 -11.33 -7.00
CA GLY A 247 -23.33 -10.33 -6.15
C GLY A 247 -22.53 -9.90 -4.92
N THR A 248 -21.25 -10.27 -4.84
CA THR A 248 -20.36 -9.87 -3.74
C THR A 248 -19.05 -9.27 -4.23
N ASP A 249 -18.55 -8.29 -3.49
CA ASP A 249 -17.22 -7.71 -3.69
C ASP A 249 -16.27 -8.32 -2.66
N VAL A 250 -15.09 -8.78 -3.09
CA VAL A 250 -14.06 -9.33 -2.18
C VAL A 250 -13.15 -8.19 -1.76
N LYS A 251 -13.11 -7.90 -0.46
CA LYS A 251 -12.23 -6.88 0.13
C LYS A 251 -10.98 -7.54 0.67
N VAL A 252 -9.82 -7.08 0.22
CA VAL A 252 -8.53 -7.63 0.59
C VAL A 252 -7.74 -6.59 1.36
N TYR A 253 -7.03 -7.04 2.40
CA TYR A 253 -6.27 -6.22 3.32
C TYR A 253 -4.87 -6.82 3.50
N THR A 254 -3.84 -6.16 2.98
CA THR A 254 -2.44 -6.58 3.11
C THR A 254 -1.83 -6.06 4.41
N VAL A 255 -0.85 -6.80 4.92
CA VAL A 255 0.09 -6.32 5.95
C VAL A 255 1.47 -6.82 5.53
N GLY A 256 2.20 -5.98 4.80
CA GLY A 256 3.36 -6.42 4.03
C GLY A 256 2.97 -7.29 2.84
N ALA A 257 3.98 -7.70 2.08
CA ALA A 257 3.77 -8.36 0.78
C ALA A 257 3.35 -9.83 0.90
N GLU A 258 3.57 -10.47 2.06
CA GLU A 258 3.37 -11.91 2.25
C GLU A 258 2.07 -12.28 2.99
N TYR A 259 1.35 -11.29 3.52
CA TYR A 259 0.10 -11.51 4.25
C TYR A 259 -1.05 -10.71 3.63
N ALA A 260 -2.19 -11.39 3.45
CA ALA A 260 -3.42 -10.77 3.04
C ALA A 260 -4.62 -11.46 3.70
N HIS A 261 -5.49 -10.65 4.31
CA HIS A 261 -6.79 -11.07 4.80
C HIS A 261 -7.87 -10.72 3.77
N ALA A 262 -8.90 -11.56 3.61
CA ALA A 262 -9.99 -11.28 2.70
C ALA A 262 -11.37 -11.58 3.31
N GLU A 263 -12.32 -10.69 3.04
CA GLU A 263 -13.73 -10.83 3.39
C GLU A 263 -14.61 -10.35 2.23
N ALA A 264 -15.70 -11.04 1.94
CA ALA A 264 -16.67 -10.61 0.94
C ALA A 264 -17.82 -9.84 1.60
N ARG A 265 -18.37 -8.87 0.86
CA ARG A 265 -19.59 -8.13 1.22
C ARG A 265 -20.54 -8.08 0.04
N LYS A 266 -21.83 -7.92 0.30
CA LYS A 266 -22.81 -7.70 -0.76
C LYS A 266 -22.43 -6.47 -1.60
N SER A 267 -22.46 -6.63 -2.91
CA SER A 267 -22.13 -5.55 -3.85
C SER A 267 -23.19 -4.43 -3.77
N PRO A 268 -22.79 -3.15 -3.62
CA PRO A 268 -23.71 -2.02 -3.67
C PRO A 268 -24.46 -1.91 -5.02
N GLY A 269 -23.90 -2.47 -6.09
CA GLY A 269 -24.48 -2.46 -7.44
C GLY A 269 -25.78 -3.26 -7.60
N LEU A 270 -26.17 -4.07 -6.60
CA LEU A 270 -27.40 -4.87 -6.63
C LEU A 270 -28.65 -4.03 -6.30
N ASP A 271 -29.00 -3.91 -5.03
CA ASP A 271 -30.21 -3.20 -4.56
C ASP A 271 -29.88 -1.99 -3.66
N GLY A 272 -28.61 -1.81 -3.32
CA GLY A 272 -28.15 -0.75 -2.42
C GLY A 272 -28.48 -0.94 -0.94
N LYS A 273 -29.21 -2.00 -0.57
CA LYS A 273 -29.58 -2.29 0.82
C LYS A 273 -28.43 -3.01 1.51
N VAL A 274 -27.93 -2.39 2.57
CA VAL A 274 -26.85 -2.96 3.37
C VAL A 274 -27.41 -4.05 4.27
N GLU A 275 -26.90 -5.27 4.09
CA GLU A 275 -27.20 -6.40 4.95
C GLU A 275 -26.57 -6.23 6.32
N ARG A 276 -27.37 -6.43 7.37
CA ARG A 276 -26.92 -6.32 8.75
C ARG A 276 -27.26 -7.57 9.54
N ASP A 277 -26.37 -7.95 10.45
CA ASP A 277 -26.58 -9.02 11.42
C ASP A 277 -27.51 -8.58 12.56
N GLU A 278 -27.80 -9.50 13.47
CA GLU A 278 -28.64 -9.28 14.65
C GLU A 278 -28.13 -8.16 15.57
N PHE A 279 -26.83 -7.83 15.49
CA PHE A 279 -26.18 -6.76 16.25
C PHE A 279 -26.08 -5.45 15.45
N GLY A 280 -26.72 -5.38 14.28
CA GLY A 280 -26.71 -4.21 13.41
C GLY A 280 -25.39 -3.96 12.69
N LYS A 281 -24.43 -4.90 12.71
CA LYS A 281 -23.17 -4.80 11.95
C LYS A 281 -23.37 -5.30 10.53
N GLU A 282 -22.60 -4.76 9.59
CA GLU A 282 -22.66 -5.19 8.19
C GLU A 282 -22.18 -6.63 8.04
N VAL A 283 -22.96 -7.46 7.34
CA VAL A 283 -22.66 -8.88 7.13
C VAL A 283 -21.41 -9.02 6.26
N ARG A 284 -20.54 -9.97 6.64
CA ARG A 284 -19.28 -10.27 5.96
C ARG A 284 -19.12 -11.77 5.87
N TYR A 285 -18.61 -12.23 4.73
CA TYR A 285 -18.34 -13.64 4.48
C TYR A 285 -16.83 -13.86 4.45
N PRO A 286 -16.29 -14.85 5.18
CA PRO A 286 -14.86 -15.13 5.15
C PRO A 286 -14.45 -15.59 3.74
N VAL A 287 -13.32 -15.07 3.24
CA VAL A 287 -12.80 -15.44 1.92
C VAL A 287 -11.38 -15.97 2.08
N ILE A 288 -11.14 -17.15 1.48
CA ILE A 288 -9.78 -17.64 1.26
C ILE A 288 -9.34 -17.18 -0.12
N LEU A 289 -8.20 -16.50 -0.19
CA LEU A 289 -7.58 -16.09 -1.44
C LEU A 289 -6.93 -17.28 -2.15
N ARG A 290 -7.14 -17.36 -3.46
CA ARG A 290 -6.44 -18.30 -4.34
C ARG A 290 -4.98 -17.87 -4.53
N ALA A 291 -4.14 -18.75 -5.08
CA ALA A 291 -2.71 -18.47 -5.27
C ALA A 291 -2.46 -17.26 -6.19
N ASP A 292 -3.22 -17.14 -7.28
CA ASP A 292 -3.22 -15.98 -8.18
C ASP A 292 -3.60 -14.69 -7.45
N GLU A 293 -4.60 -14.72 -6.58
CA GLU A 293 -5.04 -13.55 -5.80
C GLU A 293 -4.04 -13.13 -4.72
N LYS A 294 -3.32 -14.09 -4.13
CA LYS A 294 -2.20 -13.79 -3.22
C LYS A 294 -1.06 -13.09 -3.97
N LEU A 295 -0.76 -13.52 -5.19
CA LEU A 295 0.21 -12.81 -6.05
C LEU A 295 -0.28 -11.40 -6.40
N ILE A 296 -1.57 -11.21 -6.67
CA ILE A 296 -2.15 -9.87 -6.84
C ILE A 296 -1.95 -9.01 -5.59
N ALA A 297 -2.24 -9.54 -4.40
CA ALA A 297 -2.06 -8.83 -3.14
C ALA A 297 -0.60 -8.40 -2.90
N MET A 298 0.34 -9.32 -3.15
CA MET A 298 1.78 -9.05 -3.10
C MET A 298 2.17 -7.94 -4.06
N LYS A 299 1.73 -8.02 -5.33
CA LYS A 299 2.02 -7.00 -6.35
C LYS A 299 1.45 -5.64 -5.99
N ILE A 300 0.21 -5.56 -5.48
CA ILE A 300 -0.39 -4.29 -5.03
C ILE A 300 0.42 -3.68 -3.89
N CYS A 301 0.75 -4.47 -2.87
CA CYS A 301 1.55 -4.00 -1.73
C CYS A 301 2.87 -3.37 -2.19
N LEU A 302 3.57 -4.01 -3.13
CA LEU A 302 4.85 -3.55 -3.65
C LEU A 302 4.73 -2.38 -4.62
N ALA A 303 3.80 -2.43 -5.57
CA ALA A 303 3.64 -1.41 -6.62
C ALA A 303 3.18 -0.06 -6.04
N PHE A 304 2.24 -0.09 -5.08
CA PHE A 304 1.77 1.10 -4.38
C PHE A 304 2.63 1.47 -3.17
N LYS A 305 3.62 0.64 -2.82
CA LYS A 305 4.49 0.82 -1.63
C LYS A 305 3.69 1.06 -0.34
N GLN A 306 2.58 0.35 -0.19
CA GLN A 306 1.70 0.43 0.97
C GLN A 306 1.75 -0.92 1.69
N ALA A 307 2.51 -1.03 2.79
CA ALA A 307 2.57 -2.29 3.53
C ALA A 307 1.17 -2.67 4.08
N VAL A 308 0.49 -1.70 4.69
CA VAL A 308 -0.92 -1.81 5.04
C VAL A 308 -1.75 -1.25 3.90
N CYS A 309 -2.43 -2.10 3.14
CA CYS A 309 -3.21 -1.68 1.97
C CYS A 309 -4.54 -2.42 1.88
N GLY A 310 -5.62 -1.69 1.61
CA GLY A 310 -6.93 -2.24 1.26
C GLY A 310 -7.20 -2.12 -0.24
N PHE A 311 -7.76 -3.15 -0.86
CA PHE A 311 -8.22 -3.11 -2.24
C PHE A 311 -9.40 -4.05 -2.47
N ASP A 312 -10.15 -3.82 -3.54
CA ASP A 312 -11.35 -4.59 -3.89
C ASP A 312 -11.09 -5.45 -5.14
N LEU A 313 -11.56 -6.70 -5.07
CA LEU A 313 -11.50 -7.72 -6.12
C LEU A 313 -12.90 -8.12 -6.57
N LEU A 314 -13.05 -8.26 -7.88
CA LEU A 314 -14.22 -8.82 -8.55
C LEU A 314 -13.84 -10.19 -9.11
N ARG A 315 -14.53 -11.25 -8.66
CA ARG A 315 -14.36 -12.61 -9.17
C ARG A 315 -15.37 -12.86 -10.29
N VAL A 316 -14.89 -13.14 -11.50
CA VAL A 316 -15.71 -13.41 -12.68
C VAL A 316 -15.10 -14.56 -13.47
N GLU A 317 -15.89 -15.60 -13.74
CA GLU A 317 -15.50 -16.75 -14.58
C GLU A 317 -14.12 -17.35 -14.23
N GLY A 318 -13.84 -17.52 -12.94
CA GLY A 318 -12.58 -18.09 -12.45
C GLY A 318 -11.38 -17.15 -12.49
N LYS A 319 -11.55 -15.89 -12.93
CA LYS A 319 -10.54 -14.81 -12.87
C LYS A 319 -10.87 -13.82 -11.76
N SER A 320 -9.87 -13.03 -11.38
CA SER A 320 -10.02 -11.95 -10.39
C SER A 320 -9.47 -10.65 -10.96
N PHE A 321 -10.27 -9.59 -10.84
CA PHE A 321 -9.97 -8.26 -11.36
C PHE A 321 -9.97 -7.24 -10.21
N VAL A 322 -8.95 -6.39 -10.16
CA VAL A 322 -8.88 -5.29 -9.19
C VAL A 322 -9.72 -4.13 -9.71
N CYS A 323 -10.64 -3.63 -8.90
CA CYS A 323 -11.53 -2.52 -9.29
C CYS A 323 -11.33 -1.25 -8.45
N ASP A 324 -10.64 -1.35 -7.31
CA ASP A 324 -10.36 -0.21 -6.42
C ASP A 324 -9.14 -0.50 -5.53
N VAL A 325 -8.26 0.48 -5.33
CA VAL A 325 -7.14 0.43 -4.37
C VAL A 325 -7.27 1.62 -3.43
N ASN A 326 -7.42 1.35 -2.14
CA ASN A 326 -7.78 2.36 -1.13
C ASN A 326 -6.58 2.87 -0.30
N GLY A 327 -5.42 2.24 -0.42
CA GLY A 327 -4.29 2.51 0.48
C GLY A 327 -4.57 2.03 1.91
N PHE A 328 -4.12 2.76 2.92
CA PHE A 328 -4.15 2.32 4.32
C PHE A 328 -5.56 1.94 4.81
N SER A 329 -5.74 0.67 5.17
CA SER A 329 -7.03 0.17 5.65
C SER A 329 -6.84 -1.06 6.53
N PHE A 330 -7.44 -1.03 7.72
CA PHE A 330 -7.51 -2.18 8.62
C PHE A 330 -8.86 -2.88 8.52
N VAL A 331 -8.86 -4.22 8.62
CA VAL A 331 -10.10 -4.97 8.81
C VAL A 331 -10.65 -4.71 10.21
N LYS A 332 -11.97 -4.78 10.34
CA LYS A 332 -12.67 -4.44 11.58
C LYS A 332 -13.27 -5.70 12.19
N ASN A 333 -13.27 -5.76 13.52
CA ASN A 333 -13.91 -6.82 14.31
C ASN A 333 -13.27 -8.22 14.14
N SER A 334 -11.97 -8.29 13.87
CA SER A 334 -11.25 -9.56 13.79
C SER A 334 -10.04 -9.52 14.73
N THR A 335 -10.17 -10.14 15.90
CA THR A 335 -9.07 -10.22 16.88
C THR A 335 -7.84 -10.89 16.28
N LYS A 336 -8.04 -11.99 15.53
CA LYS A 336 -6.97 -12.67 14.81
C LYS A 336 -6.23 -11.72 13.85
N TYR A 337 -6.95 -10.89 13.11
CA TYR A 337 -6.29 -9.92 12.24
C TYR A 337 -5.49 -8.88 13.03
N TYR A 338 -5.97 -8.43 14.19
CA TYR A 338 -5.21 -7.49 15.02
C TYR A 338 -3.93 -8.13 15.56
N ASP A 339 -3.98 -9.38 16.01
CA ASP A 339 -2.82 -10.16 16.46
C ASP A 339 -1.81 -10.32 15.31
N ASP A 340 -2.27 -10.82 14.16
CA ASP A 340 -1.42 -11.05 12.98
C ASP A 340 -0.82 -9.73 12.46
N CYS A 341 -1.63 -8.67 12.35
CA CYS A 341 -1.20 -7.37 11.83
C CYS A 341 -0.13 -6.73 12.73
N ALA A 342 -0.38 -6.68 14.05
CA ALA A 342 0.58 -6.10 14.98
C ALA A 342 1.88 -6.91 15.01
N SER A 343 1.79 -8.24 14.99
CA SER A 343 2.95 -9.11 14.92
C SER A 343 3.76 -8.85 13.64
N ILE A 344 3.14 -8.85 12.47
CA ILE A 344 3.84 -8.65 11.20
C ILE A 344 4.47 -7.26 11.12
N LEU A 345 3.76 -6.20 11.53
CA LEU A 345 4.31 -4.85 11.59
C LEU A 345 5.51 -4.76 12.55
N GLY A 346 5.38 -5.35 13.74
CA GLY A 346 6.47 -5.40 14.71
C GLY A 346 7.72 -6.10 14.16
N HIS A 347 7.57 -7.29 13.57
CA HIS A 347 8.68 -8.02 12.95
C HIS A 347 9.29 -7.27 11.76
N MET A 348 8.47 -6.58 10.95
CA MET A 348 8.94 -5.75 9.83
C MET A 348 9.82 -4.60 10.34
N ILE A 349 9.37 -3.90 11.38
CA ILE A 349 10.10 -2.81 12.02
C ILE A 349 11.40 -3.31 12.66
N MET A 350 11.31 -4.38 13.45
CA MET A 350 12.49 -4.96 14.12
C MET A 350 13.51 -5.42 13.09
N ARG A 351 13.10 -6.07 12.01
CA ARG A 351 14.02 -6.52 10.95
C ARG A 351 14.76 -5.36 10.28
N GLU A 352 14.08 -4.25 10.05
CA GLU A 352 14.68 -3.09 9.39
C GLU A 352 15.63 -2.33 10.33
N LEU A 353 15.24 -2.12 11.59
CA LEU A 353 15.93 -1.18 12.47
C LEU A 353 16.79 -1.84 13.55
N ALA A 354 16.53 -3.09 13.95
CA ALA A 354 17.34 -3.74 14.98
C ALA A 354 18.84 -3.83 14.61
N PRO A 355 19.24 -4.14 13.34
CA PRO A 355 20.65 -4.14 12.96
C PRO A 355 21.29 -2.75 13.10
N THR A 356 20.58 -1.70 12.66
CA THR A 356 21.07 -0.32 12.67
C THR A 356 21.18 0.24 14.08
N LEU A 357 20.31 -0.19 14.99
CA LEU A 357 20.25 0.26 16.39
C LEU A 357 20.95 -0.71 17.36
N SER A 358 21.64 -1.74 16.86
CA SER A 358 22.30 -2.77 17.68
C SER A 358 21.38 -3.44 18.71
N ILE A 359 20.10 -3.58 18.38
CA ILE A 359 19.11 -4.25 19.24
C ILE A 359 19.22 -5.76 19.02
N PRO A 360 19.39 -6.58 20.07
CA PRO A 360 19.39 -8.03 19.94
C PRO A 360 18.00 -8.52 19.51
N TYR A 361 17.87 -8.89 18.23
CA TYR A 361 16.64 -9.46 17.72
C TYR A 361 16.97 -10.76 16.96
N PRO A 362 16.43 -11.91 17.40
CA PRO A 362 16.59 -13.14 16.64
C PRO A 362 15.83 -12.94 15.33
N LEU A 363 16.55 -12.70 14.24
CA LEU A 363 15.99 -12.76 12.90
C LEU A 363 15.45 -14.19 12.71
N ALA A 364 14.17 -14.37 13.01
CA ALA A 364 13.48 -15.63 12.75
C ALA A 364 13.50 -15.83 11.23
N TYR A 365 14.22 -16.85 10.80
CA TYR A 365 14.38 -17.25 9.41
C TYR A 365 13.02 -17.27 8.68
N GLN A 366 12.85 -16.41 7.68
CA GLN A 366 11.75 -16.53 6.72
C GLN A 366 12.18 -17.45 5.59
N ALA A 367 11.24 -18.16 4.94
CA ALA A 367 11.55 -19.14 3.88
C ALA A 367 12.34 -18.57 2.69
N ASN A 368 12.42 -17.24 2.57
CA ASN A 368 13.14 -16.49 1.55
C ASN A 368 14.49 -15.91 2.04
N ASP A 369 14.86 -16.07 3.31
CA ASP A 369 16.21 -15.74 3.76
C ASP A 369 17.19 -16.77 3.17
N PRO A 370 18.38 -16.37 2.69
CA PRO A 370 19.41 -17.33 2.32
C PRO A 370 19.73 -18.23 3.52
N PRO A 371 19.78 -19.57 3.37
CA PRO A 371 20.09 -20.47 4.47
C PRO A 371 21.43 -20.10 5.08
N PHE A 372 21.42 -19.78 6.38
CA PHE A 372 22.65 -19.56 7.13
C PHE A 372 23.28 -20.93 7.42
N VAL A 373 24.25 -21.34 6.59
CA VAL A 373 25.06 -22.53 6.84
C VAL A 373 26.38 -22.07 7.48
N PRO A 374 26.67 -22.42 8.75
CA PRO A 374 27.96 -22.14 9.35
C PRO A 374 29.05 -22.93 8.64
N THR A 375 30.05 -22.25 8.09
CA THR A 375 31.27 -22.88 7.56
C THR A 375 32.44 -22.69 8.51
N ALA A 376 33.33 -23.68 8.54
CA ALA A 376 34.50 -23.70 9.43
C ALA A 376 35.50 -22.54 9.21
N LEU A 377 35.43 -21.83 8.08
CA LEU A 377 36.25 -20.66 7.74
C LEU A 377 35.50 -19.70 6.79
N GLY A 378 35.09 -18.51 7.26
CA GLY A 378 34.71 -17.36 6.39
C GLY A 378 33.22 -17.18 6.03
N THR A 379 32.86 -15.91 5.81
CA THR A 379 31.50 -15.36 5.69
C THR A 379 30.87 -15.52 4.29
N ARG A 380 29.72 -16.21 4.27
CA ARG A 380 28.72 -16.36 3.19
C ARG A 380 29.07 -17.33 2.05
N MET A 381 28.18 -18.32 1.87
CA MET A 381 27.99 -19.04 0.60
C MET A 381 26.65 -18.59 -0.03
N GLU A 382 26.63 -18.44 -1.36
CA GLU A 382 25.46 -18.08 -2.16
C GLU A 382 25.03 -19.29 -3.01
N LEU A 383 23.76 -19.68 -2.96
CA LEU A 383 23.22 -20.76 -3.80
C LEU A 383 23.16 -20.29 -5.26
N ARG A 384 24.07 -20.78 -6.11
CA ARG A 384 24.13 -20.38 -7.53
C ARG A 384 23.18 -21.16 -8.44
N CYS A 385 22.94 -22.43 -8.14
CA CYS A 385 21.98 -23.24 -8.88
C CYS A 385 21.48 -24.43 -8.06
N VAL A 386 20.27 -24.89 -8.37
CA VAL A 386 19.73 -26.18 -7.93
C VAL A 386 19.65 -27.07 -9.16
N ILE A 387 20.39 -28.18 -9.14
CA ILE A 387 20.33 -29.20 -10.19
C ILE A 387 19.47 -30.35 -9.68
N ALA A 388 18.27 -30.50 -10.26
CA ALA A 388 17.38 -31.62 -9.97
C ALA A 388 17.41 -32.61 -11.15
N VAL A 389 17.85 -33.83 -10.88
CA VAL A 389 17.79 -34.94 -11.86
C VAL A 389 16.57 -35.80 -11.53
N ILE A 390 15.51 -35.65 -12.31
CA ILE A 390 14.27 -36.41 -12.15
C ILE A 390 14.25 -37.51 -13.19
N ARG A 391 14.15 -38.77 -12.73
CA ARG A 391 13.89 -39.93 -13.59
C ARG A 391 12.42 -40.33 -13.47
N HIS A 392 11.76 -40.51 -14.61
CA HIS A 392 10.37 -40.96 -14.66
C HIS A 392 10.31 -42.43 -14.23
N GLY A 393 9.81 -42.70 -13.02
CA GLY A 393 9.54 -44.05 -12.54
C GLY A 393 8.22 -44.57 -13.10
N ASP A 394 8.12 -44.77 -14.42
CA ASP A 394 6.95 -45.44 -14.98
C ASP A 394 7.01 -46.93 -14.66
N ARG A 395 6.38 -47.31 -13.55
CA ARG A 395 6.01 -48.69 -13.25
C ARG A 395 4.50 -48.79 -13.12
N THR A 396 3.79 -48.56 -14.21
CA THR A 396 2.55 -49.33 -14.41
C THR A 396 2.95 -50.81 -14.59
N PRO A 397 2.39 -51.76 -13.80
CA PRO A 397 2.67 -53.17 -14.00
C PRO A 397 2.18 -53.58 -15.39
N LYS A 398 3.09 -53.82 -16.33
CA LYS A 398 2.73 -54.42 -17.63
C LYS A 398 2.25 -55.84 -17.33
N GLN A 399 0.95 -56.11 -17.49
CA GLN A 399 0.40 -57.47 -17.50
C GLN A 399 0.94 -58.23 -18.73
N LYS A 400 2.18 -58.71 -18.63
CA LYS A 400 2.77 -59.58 -19.64
C LYS A 400 2.31 -61.00 -19.38
N MET A 401 1.44 -61.54 -20.23
CA MET A 401 1.16 -62.98 -20.24
C MET A 401 2.45 -63.74 -20.53
N LYS A 402 2.81 -64.65 -19.64
CA LYS A 402 3.91 -65.60 -19.86
C LYS A 402 3.29 -66.91 -20.34
N MET A 403 3.55 -67.28 -21.58
CA MET A 403 3.20 -68.58 -22.13
C MET A 403 4.45 -69.46 -22.15
N ALA A 404 4.33 -70.69 -21.64
CA ALA A 404 5.38 -71.69 -21.76
C ALA A 404 5.30 -72.33 -23.15
N VAL A 405 6.41 -72.33 -23.89
CA VAL A 405 6.52 -72.99 -25.19
C VAL A 405 7.63 -74.03 -25.10
N LEU A 406 7.31 -75.28 -25.44
CA LEU A 406 8.28 -76.36 -25.57
C LEU A 406 8.42 -76.71 -27.05
N HIS A 407 9.66 -76.77 -27.54
CA HIS A 407 9.93 -77.25 -28.89
C HIS A 407 9.89 -78.78 -28.91
N PRO A 408 9.14 -79.41 -29.83
CA PRO A 408 9.22 -80.84 -30.05
C PRO A 408 10.56 -81.20 -30.70
N LEU A 409 11.16 -82.31 -30.27
CA LEU A 409 12.41 -82.86 -30.82
C LEU A 409 12.26 -83.31 -32.27
#